data_AF-A0A3E0MYS1-F1
#
_entry.id   AF-A0A3E0MYS1-F1
#
_cell.length_a   1.000
_cell.length_b   1.000
_cell.length_c   1.000
_cell.angle_alpha   90.00
_cell.angle_beta   90.00
_cell.angle_gamma   90.00
#
_symmetry.space_group_name_H-M   'P 1'
#
loop_
_entity.id
_entity.type
_entity.pdbx_description
1 polymer ?
#
loop_
_entity_poly.entity_id
_entity_poly.type
_entity_poly.pdbx_seq_one_letter_code
_entity_poly.pdbx_strand_id
1 'polypeptide(L)'
;MLLLTRVFFDHRPATHEASVSGHDDEDKHVVGEDHGEKQIEDATVTLPKEKWSVAGLSIRPAERGTLPATTWVTGKLSLNEDRLANVYSLANGRVHEVNVRFGDDVREGQVLAIIDSKEVGEAKLELYRARLDA
;
A
#
# COMPACT_ATOMS: atom_id res chain seq x y z
N MET A 1 -21.20 22.76 4.66
CA MET A 1 -21.43 21.73 3.63
C MET A 1 -20.12 20.95 3.48
N LEU A 2 -19.93 19.89 4.27
CA LEU A 2 -18.75 19.01 4.19
C LEU A 2 -19.17 17.73 3.47
N LEU A 3 -18.62 17.48 2.29
CA LEU A 3 -18.76 16.19 1.60
C LEU A 3 -17.66 15.26 2.11
N LEU A 4 -18.04 14.18 2.81
CA LEU A 4 -17.13 13.09 3.14
C LEU A 4 -17.42 11.91 2.20
N THR A 5 -16.64 11.81 1.13
CA THR A 5 -16.76 10.72 0.15
C THR A 5 -16.11 9.47 0.73
N ARG A 6 -16.94 8.48 1.09
CA ARG A 6 -16.50 7.16 1.55
C ARG A 6 -16.26 6.26 0.33
N VAL A 7 -15.02 5.83 0.11
CA VAL A 7 -14.68 4.79 -0.87
C VAL A 7 -14.64 3.45 -0.13
N PHE A 8 -15.48 2.50 -0.57
CA PHE A 8 -15.51 1.11 -0.10
C PHE A 8 -14.49 0.29 -0.89
N PHE A 9 -13.65 -0.50 -0.23
CA PHE A 9 -12.92 -1.58 -0.89
C PHE A 9 -12.91 -2.84 -0.01
N ASP A 10 -13.28 -3.95 -0.63
CA ASP A 10 -13.44 -5.29 -0.07
C ASP A 10 -12.06 -5.92 0.23
N HIS A 11 -11.93 -6.56 1.38
CA HIS A 11 -10.71 -7.30 1.73
C HIS A 11 -11.07 -8.63 2.42
N ARG A 12 -10.79 -9.72 1.70
CA ARG A 12 -10.90 -11.10 2.19
C ARG A 12 -9.77 -11.39 3.19
N PRO A 13 -10.03 -12.02 4.35
CA PRO A 13 -8.96 -12.44 5.25
C PRO A 13 -8.28 -13.72 4.74
N ALA A 14 -6.94 -13.69 4.72
CA ALA A 14 -6.10 -14.86 4.49
C ALA A 14 -6.10 -15.76 5.73
N THR A 15 -6.18 -17.07 5.51
CA THR A 15 -6.10 -18.14 6.50
C THR A 15 -4.66 -18.30 7.03
N HIS A 16 -4.49 -18.28 8.35
CA HIS A 16 -3.25 -18.69 9.01
C HIS A 16 -3.19 -20.21 9.14
N GLU A 17 -2.23 -20.84 8.47
CA GLU A 17 -1.78 -22.20 8.78
C GLU A 17 -0.69 -22.13 9.86
N ALA A 18 -0.94 -22.77 11.00
CA ALA A 18 0.04 -22.91 12.08
C ALA A 18 0.73 -24.28 11.96
N SER A 19 2.06 -24.26 11.79
CA SER A 19 2.92 -25.43 11.86
C SER A 19 3.38 -25.67 13.32
N VAL A 20 3.22 -26.91 13.78
CA VAL A 20 3.67 -27.38 15.10
C VAL A 20 5.05 -28.04 14.95
N SER A 21 5.97 -27.69 15.84
CA SER A 21 7.26 -28.35 16.07
C SER A 21 7.35 -28.70 17.54
N GLY A 22 7.59 -29.98 17.86
CA GLY A 22 7.59 -30.53 19.21
C GLY A 22 8.88 -30.34 19.99
N HIS A 23 8.76 -30.52 21.31
CA HIS A 23 9.86 -30.92 22.18
C HIS A 23 9.31 -31.79 23.32
N ASP A 24 9.94 -32.96 23.46
CA ASP A 24 9.73 -33.94 24.52
C ASP A 24 10.46 -33.48 25.79
N ASP A 25 9.81 -33.58 26.94
CA ASP A 25 10.51 -33.79 28.21
C ASP A 25 9.58 -34.57 29.17
N GLU A 26 10.06 -35.74 29.56
CA GLU A 26 9.44 -36.64 30.52
C GLU A 26 9.57 -36.07 31.94
N ASP A 27 8.46 -35.94 32.66
CA ASP A 27 8.51 -36.02 34.12
C ASP A 27 7.26 -36.71 34.69
N LYS A 28 7.54 -37.69 35.55
CA LYS A 28 6.59 -38.69 36.04
C LYS A 28 5.80 -38.17 37.23
N HIS A 29 4.49 -38.03 37.08
CA HIS A 29 3.56 -38.04 38.22
C HIS A 29 2.46 -39.08 38.00
N VAL A 30 2.54 -40.14 38.80
CA VAL A 30 1.47 -41.10 39.05
C VAL A 30 0.47 -40.45 40.01
N VAL A 31 -0.83 -40.58 39.74
CA VAL A 31 -1.86 -41.18 40.61
C VAL A 31 -3.24 -40.89 40.01
N GLY A 32 -4.03 -41.95 39.85
CA GLY A 32 -5.49 -41.91 39.84
C GLY A 32 -6.15 -42.08 38.48
N GLU A 33 -6.40 -43.35 38.10
CA GLU A 33 -7.49 -43.66 37.18
C GLU A 33 -8.82 -43.27 37.83
N ASP A 34 -9.51 -42.30 37.25
CA ASP A 34 -10.97 -42.25 37.27
C ASP A 34 -11.45 -41.75 35.91
N HIS A 35 -12.03 -42.68 35.15
CA HIS A 35 -12.71 -42.41 33.89
C HIS A 35 -14.06 -41.76 34.20
N GLY A 36 -14.03 -40.46 34.54
CA GLY A 36 -15.20 -39.62 34.60
C GLY A 36 -15.38 -38.89 33.27
N GLU A 37 -16.38 -39.31 32.50
CA GLU A 37 -16.91 -38.60 31.33
C GLU A 37 -17.07 -37.11 31.66
N LYS A 38 -16.18 -36.25 31.14
CA LYS A 38 -16.18 -34.82 31.42
C LYS A 38 -17.30 -34.17 30.62
N GLN A 39 -18.53 -34.34 31.12
CA GLN A 39 -19.66 -33.53 30.72
C GLN A 39 -19.27 -32.08 31.01
N ILE A 40 -19.31 -31.24 29.97
CA ILE A 40 -19.22 -29.80 30.13
C ILE A 40 -20.55 -29.38 30.76
N GLU A 41 -20.66 -29.54 32.08
CA GLU A 41 -21.71 -28.89 32.86
C GLU A 41 -21.41 -27.39 32.80
N ASP A 42 -22.43 -26.60 32.44
CA ASP A 42 -22.35 -25.16 32.27
C ASP A 42 -21.52 -24.52 33.39
N ALA A 43 -20.35 -23.96 33.03
CA ALA A 43 -19.42 -23.32 33.96
C ALA A 43 -20.01 -21.98 34.47
N THR A 44 -21.07 -22.07 35.26
CA THR A 44 -21.79 -20.94 35.83
C THR A 44 -21.20 -20.63 37.19
N VAL A 45 -20.40 -19.57 37.26
CA VAL A 45 -19.85 -19.07 38.52
C VAL A 45 -20.89 -18.19 39.19
N THR A 46 -21.40 -18.62 40.35
CA THR A 46 -22.36 -17.85 41.14
C THR A 46 -21.61 -16.89 42.07
N LEU A 47 -21.79 -15.58 41.84
CA LEU A 47 -21.21 -14.54 42.69
C LEU A 47 -22.31 -13.89 43.55
N PRO A 48 -22.12 -13.74 44.88
CA PRO A 48 -23.08 -13.05 45.75
C PRO A 48 -23.28 -11.58 45.38
N LYS A 49 -24.53 -11.12 45.37
CA LYS A 49 -24.92 -9.78 44.88
C LYS A 49 -24.28 -8.64 45.69
N GLU A 50 -23.95 -8.84 46.96
CA GLU A 50 -23.27 -7.82 47.77
C GLU A 50 -21.87 -7.48 47.22
N LYS A 51 -21.24 -8.42 46.50
CA LYS A 51 -19.90 -8.24 45.92
C LYS A 51 -19.92 -7.65 44.51
N TRP A 52 -21.08 -7.57 43.85
CA TRP A 52 -21.19 -7.07 42.47
C TRP A 52 -20.90 -5.56 42.40
N SER A 53 -21.41 -4.82 43.39
CA SER A 53 -21.23 -3.37 43.48
C SER A 53 -19.78 -3.00 43.82
N VAL A 54 -19.12 -3.77 44.68
CA VAL A 54 -17.70 -3.57 45.04
C VAL A 54 -16.78 -3.92 43.86
N ALA A 55 -17.17 -4.88 43.00
CA ALA A 55 -16.42 -5.31 41.83
C ALA A 55 -16.62 -4.41 40.58
N GLY A 56 -17.47 -3.38 40.65
CA GLY A 56 -17.68 -2.45 39.52
C GLY A 56 -18.33 -3.07 38.29
N LEU A 57 -19.15 -4.12 38.46
CA LEU A 57 -19.71 -4.87 37.35
C LEU A 57 -20.83 -4.09 36.64
N SER A 58 -20.65 -3.77 35.36
CA SER A 58 -21.66 -3.11 34.50
C SER A 58 -22.16 -4.08 33.43
N ILE A 59 -23.41 -4.51 33.53
CA ILE A 59 -24.05 -5.40 32.57
C ILE A 59 -24.86 -4.55 31.59
N ARG A 60 -24.70 -4.79 30.28
CA ARG A 60 -25.54 -4.21 29.22
C ARG A 60 -26.02 -5.32 28.27
N PRO A 61 -27.24 -5.22 27.73
CA PRO A 61 -27.73 -6.16 26.74
C PRO A 61 -26.84 -6.11 25.49
N ALA A 62 -26.56 -7.28 24.91
CA ALA A 62 -25.85 -7.36 23.64
C ALA A 62 -26.76 -6.84 22.52
N GLU A 63 -26.34 -5.78 21.85
CA GLU A 63 -27.06 -5.19 20.72
C GLU A 63 -26.36 -5.54 19.41
N ARG A 64 -27.14 -5.80 18.35
CA ARG A 64 -26.60 -5.94 17.00
C ARG A 64 -26.45 -4.55 16.39
N GLY A 65 -25.25 -4.23 15.90
CA GLY A 65 -24.98 -2.98 15.20
C GLY A 65 -23.83 -3.15 14.21
N THR A 66 -23.73 -2.23 13.26
CA THR A 66 -22.58 -2.15 12.36
C THR A 66 -21.43 -1.49 13.10
N LEU A 67 -20.35 -2.23 13.38
CA LEU A 67 -19.11 -1.66 13.89
C LEU A 67 -18.25 -1.21 12.71
N PRO A 68 -18.02 0.11 12.53
CA PRO A 68 -17.11 0.58 11.50
C PRO A 68 -15.66 0.29 11.91
N ALA A 69 -15.05 -0.70 11.29
CA ALA A 69 -13.60 -0.91 11.37
C ALA A 69 -12.91 0.24 10.62
N THR A 70 -12.35 1.21 11.36
CA THR A 70 -11.57 2.31 10.79
C THR A 70 -10.11 2.06 11.11
N THR A 71 -9.26 2.11 10.08
CA THR A 71 -7.80 2.04 10.24
C THR A 71 -7.17 3.26 9.60
N TRP A 72 -6.08 3.75 10.20
CA TRP A 72 -5.33 4.87 9.68
C TRP A 72 -4.23 4.37 8.76
N VAL A 73 -4.20 4.89 7.54
CA VAL A 73 -3.17 4.56 6.55
C VAL A 73 -2.45 5.82 6.12
N THR A 74 -1.15 5.71 5.88
CA THR A 74 -0.34 6.82 5.35
C THR A 74 -0.35 6.72 3.82
N GLY A 75 -0.83 7.77 3.15
CA GLY A 75 -0.78 7.89 1.70
C GLY A 75 0.44 8.67 1.24
N LYS A 76 0.90 8.43 0.01
CA LYS A 76 1.91 9.26 -0.66
C LYS A 76 1.21 10.11 -1.72
N LEU A 77 1.49 11.42 -1.72
CA LEU A 77 1.11 12.30 -2.82
C LEU A 77 2.13 12.12 -3.95
N SER A 78 1.70 11.56 -5.08
CA SER A 78 2.48 11.49 -6.31
C SER A 78 2.00 12.55 -7.29
N LEU A 79 2.87 12.91 -8.24
CA LEU A 79 2.44 13.68 -9.39
C LEU A 79 1.45 12.86 -10.21
N ASN A 80 0.56 13.55 -10.92
CA ASN A 80 -0.26 12.90 -11.92
C ASN A 80 0.66 12.49 -13.10
N GLU A 81 0.86 11.19 -13.26
CA GLU A 81 1.71 10.61 -14.31
C GLU A 81 1.21 10.95 -15.72
N ASP A 82 -0.10 11.19 -15.90
CA ASP A 82 -0.68 11.63 -17.18
C ASP A 82 -0.27 13.07 -17.56
N ARG A 83 0.22 13.85 -16.60
CA ARG A 83 0.66 15.24 -16.80
C ARG A 83 2.18 15.40 -16.68
N LEU A 84 2.92 14.29 -16.70
CA LEU A 84 4.38 14.29 -16.63
C LEU A 84 4.95 13.94 -18.01
N ALA A 85 5.70 14.87 -18.60
CA ALA A 85 6.40 14.64 -19.86
C ALA A 85 7.92 14.70 -19.65
N ASN A 86 8.59 13.57 -19.85
CA ASN A 86 10.05 13.52 -19.89
C ASN A 86 10.51 13.71 -21.33
N VAL A 87 11.15 14.85 -21.61
CA VAL A 87 11.61 15.21 -22.96
C VAL A 87 13.06 14.75 -23.15
N TYR A 88 13.31 13.98 -24.20
CA TYR A 88 14.64 13.50 -24.58
C TYR A 88 15.00 13.96 -25.98
N SER A 89 16.30 14.09 -26.23
CA SER A 89 16.83 14.37 -27.57
C SER A 89 16.70 13.14 -28.46
N LEU A 90 16.24 13.33 -29.70
CA LEU A 90 16.10 12.26 -30.68
C LEU A 90 17.45 11.77 -31.23
N ALA A 91 18.43 12.66 -31.29
CA ALA A 91 19.76 12.37 -31.80
C ALA A 91 20.82 12.75 -30.77
N ASN A 92 21.93 12.01 -30.77
CA ASN A 92 23.07 12.33 -29.94
C ASN A 92 23.76 13.60 -30.45
N GLY A 93 24.18 14.46 -29.52
CA GLY A 93 24.72 15.76 -29.88
C GLY A 93 25.33 16.51 -28.70
N ARG A 94 25.92 17.66 -29.00
CA ARG A 94 26.41 18.60 -27.99
C ARG A 94 25.30 19.61 -27.70
N VAL A 95 25.08 19.91 -26.41
CA VAL A 95 24.18 20.99 -26.02
C VAL A 95 24.79 22.33 -26.43
N HIS A 96 24.09 23.06 -27.29
CA HIS A 96 24.50 24.40 -27.70
C HIS A 96 23.95 25.46 -26.74
N GLU A 97 22.64 25.40 -26.44
CA GLU A 97 21.97 26.37 -25.56
C GLU A 97 20.91 25.69 -24.70
N VAL A 98 20.70 26.24 -23.50
CA VAL A 98 19.63 25.85 -22.58
C VAL A 98 18.83 27.09 -22.22
N ASN A 99 17.56 27.13 -22.61
CA ASN A 99 16.72 28.33 -22.54
C ASN A 99 15.84 28.38 -21.29
N VAL A 100 15.80 27.30 -20.50
CA VAL A 100 14.92 27.16 -19.34
C VAL A 100 15.69 26.61 -18.14
N ARG A 101 15.26 26.96 -16.94
CA ARG A 101 15.83 26.46 -15.68
C ARG A 101 14.78 25.66 -14.90
N PHE A 102 15.28 24.89 -13.93
CA PHE A 102 14.40 24.17 -13.02
C PHE A 102 13.49 25.14 -12.24
N GLY A 103 12.19 24.90 -12.29
CA GLY A 103 11.17 25.73 -11.62
C GLY A 103 10.54 26.80 -12.52
N ASP A 104 11.02 26.98 -13.75
CA ASP A 104 10.40 27.91 -14.69
C ASP A 104 9.10 27.33 -15.25
N ASP A 105 8.09 28.19 -15.39
CA ASP A 105 6.85 27.85 -16.09
C ASP A 105 7.10 27.79 -17.60
N VAL A 106 6.77 26.65 -18.22
CA VAL A 106 6.92 26.42 -19.66
C VAL A 106 5.58 26.12 -20.31
N ARG A 107 5.44 26.50 -21.58
CA ARG A 107 4.24 26.24 -22.38
C ARG A 107 4.50 25.19 -23.44
N GLU A 108 3.44 24.56 -23.93
CA GLU A 108 3.53 23.66 -25.06
C GLU A 108 4.15 24.36 -26.29
N GLY A 109 5.10 23.68 -26.93
CA GLY A 109 5.83 24.21 -28.09
C GLY A 109 6.97 25.18 -27.75
N GLN A 110 7.21 25.51 -26.48
CA GLN A 110 8.34 26.35 -26.08
C GLN A 110 9.67 25.61 -26.27
N VAL A 111 10.66 26.29 -26.86
CA VAL A 111 12.01 25.74 -27.06
C VAL A 111 12.73 25.68 -25.71
N LEU A 112 13.02 24.46 -25.24
CA LEU A 112 13.69 24.23 -23.96
C LEU A 112 15.23 24.27 -24.09
N ALA A 113 15.77 23.67 -25.15
CA ALA A 113 17.20 23.61 -25.42
C ALA A 113 17.48 23.42 -26.92
N ILE A 114 18.67 23.83 -27.34
CA ILE A 114 19.18 23.63 -28.71
C ILE A 114 20.37 22.69 -28.64
N ILE A 115 20.36 21.67 -29.50
CA ILE A 115 21.36 20.59 -29.51
C ILE A 115 21.88 20.42 -30.93
N ASP A 116 23.20 20.45 -31.07
CA ASP A 116 23.87 20.20 -32.33
C ASP A 116 24.21 18.71 -32.45
N SER A 117 23.57 18.04 -33.40
CA SER A 117 23.83 16.64 -33.70
C SER A 117 24.71 16.49 -34.95
N LYS A 118 25.84 15.81 -34.78
CA LYS A 118 26.73 15.47 -35.90
C LYS A 118 26.07 14.49 -36.88
N GLU A 119 25.35 13.51 -36.34
CA GLU A 119 24.63 12.49 -37.11
C GLU A 119 23.61 13.10 -38.08
N VAL A 120 22.81 14.06 -37.59
CA VAL A 120 21.84 14.78 -38.43
C VAL A 120 22.53 15.58 -39.54
N GLY A 121 23.70 16.16 -39.25
CA GLY A 121 24.51 16.87 -40.24
C GLY A 121 25.04 15.96 -41.35
N GLU A 122 25.53 14.77 -40.99
CA GLU A 122 26.01 13.76 -41.94
C GLU A 122 24.88 13.22 -42.81
N ALA A 123 23.73 12.86 -42.20
CA ALA A 123 22.55 12.39 -42.93
C ALA A 123 22.01 13.43 -43.92
N LYS A 124 22.02 14.72 -43.52
CA LYS A 124 21.62 15.81 -44.40
C LYS A 124 22.58 15.98 -45.57
N LEU A 125 23.90 15.86 -45.34
CA LEU A 125 24.90 15.93 -46.40
C LEU A 125 24.74 14.78 -47.40
N GLU A 126 24.51 13.56 -46.92
CA GLU A 126 24.25 12.38 -47.75
C GLU A 126 23.00 12.57 -48.63
N LEU A 127 21.90 13.05 -48.05
CA LEU A 127 20.68 13.36 -48.79
C LEU A 127 20.92 14.36 -49.93
N TYR A 128 21.72 15.40 -49.70
CA TYR A 128 22.05 16.37 -50.74
C TYR A 128 22.92 15.76 -51.85
N ARG A 129 23.87 14.89 -51.51
CA ARG A 129 24.70 14.19 -52.50
C ARG A 129 23.83 13.30 -53.39
N ALA A 130 23.00 12.45 -52.79
CA ALA A 130 22.11 11.55 -53.53
C ALA A 130 21.12 12.29 -54.46
N ARG A 131 20.73 13.52 -54.11
CA ARG A 131 19.86 14.35 -54.95
C ARG A 131 20.60 15.03 -56.11
N LEU A 132 21.89 15.30 -55.97
CA LEU A 132 22.71 15.88 -57.04
C LEU A 132 23.19 14.82 -58.04
N ASP A 133 23.31 13.57 -57.59
CA ASP A 133 23.71 12.43 -58.43
C ASP A 133 22.52 11.81 -59.22
N ALA A 134 21.31 12.37 -59.09
CA ALA A 134 20.07 11.95 -59.75
C ALA A 134 19.60 12.97 -60.79
#